data_AF-A0A952NYH6-F1
#
_entry.id   AF-A0A952NYH6-F1
#
_cell.length_a   1.000
_cell.length_b   1.000
_cell.length_c   1.000
_cell.angle_alpha   90.00
_cell.angle_beta   90.00
_cell.angle_gamma   90.00
#
_symmetry.space_group_name_H-M   'P 1'
#
loop_
_entity.id
_entity.type
_entity.pdbx_description
1 polymer ?
#
loop_
_entity_poly.entity_id
_entity_poly.type
_entity_poly.pdbx_seq_one_letter_code
_entity_poly.pdbx_strand_id
1 'polypeptide(L)'
;MSYKVVILKAKPQALKQAEQFLRNRQWQIITTTNLRDAIAAVIQKQPEFVLIAADHPNRKARVLPKLIGQAFPVKVIGFVEASTNASMAILQEMGLEYNVFPPVSGPAIERTILKIKKDEEKKELDRQRAIENGTYMPESNSGTTSVTGEGFNSAREMLARLANGDESPDEAGFIAGSAPSAAGPAIAVGANSDGQVGGSGGDPAANAANPELDDDSNNPYASSWDTMGSAVTPGATNSEDSTSEKGSSRKRKDGPIMEHGPIARKARKQPTYKQDPANYPDRESLIVKGTQEALEQSVLITEGDPNFEEVTSATNVACITISSPRFSGYLVAALGADRKIDDEFLKSVQDRLFSFLRANGEKIDDDNGMNLKLEQVDFEEWAIAQANFLRKSVHGTNEIAMAFFPSKETETKLEQSVAENMLKLGIDELHDDVPVEFDLYIYLPSNKKYLLYTPQGRKLFGAQRGRLRNKGVTHMHLRKDSASQVKRYRAQVYLNEMIGSFKRGGGSGGKKAA
;
A
#
# COMPACT_ATOMS: atom_id res chain seq x y z
N MET A 1 -2.36 19.26 -6.74
CA MET A 1 -2.25 18.12 -5.81
C MET A 1 -2.43 18.68 -4.40
N SER A 2 -3.37 18.16 -3.62
CA SER A 2 -3.60 18.60 -2.24
C SER A 2 -2.98 17.57 -1.30
N TYR A 3 -1.99 17.97 -0.50
CA TYR A 3 -1.37 17.09 0.49
C TYR A 3 -2.04 17.22 1.85
N LYS A 4 -2.13 16.11 2.57
CA LYS A 4 -2.56 16.06 3.97
C LYS A 4 -1.36 16.03 4.89
N VAL A 5 -1.23 17.04 5.75
CA VAL A 5 -0.06 17.24 6.61
C VAL A 5 -0.51 17.46 8.06
N VAL A 6 0.05 16.67 8.99
CA VAL A 6 -0.08 16.90 10.44
C VAL A 6 1.24 17.49 10.96
N ILE A 7 1.16 18.55 11.75
CA ILE A 7 2.34 19.24 12.32
C ILE A 7 2.19 19.29 13.85
N LEU A 8 3.13 18.64 14.55
CA LEU A 8 3.29 18.72 16.00
C LEU A 8 4.36 19.77 16.33
N LYS A 9 3.92 20.94 16.81
CA LYS A 9 4.76 22.10 17.13
C LYS A 9 5.05 22.20 18.63
N ALA A 10 6.22 22.72 18.98
CA ALA A 10 6.63 22.94 20.37
C ALA A 10 5.94 24.16 20.99
N LYS A 11 5.74 25.23 20.21
CA LYS A 11 5.07 26.47 20.67
C LYS A 11 3.81 26.76 19.84
N PRO A 12 2.69 27.21 20.44
CA PRO A 12 1.45 27.45 19.71
C PRO A 12 1.57 28.48 18.56
N GLN A 13 2.41 29.49 18.79
CA GLN A 13 2.64 30.61 17.86
C GLN A 13 3.71 30.31 16.80
N ALA A 14 4.44 29.20 16.93
CA ALA A 14 5.42 28.83 15.94
C ALA A 14 4.74 28.46 14.61
N LEU A 15 5.47 28.68 13.52
CA LEU A 15 5.08 28.29 12.15
C LEU A 15 3.82 28.93 11.57
N LYS A 16 3.18 29.92 12.21
CA LYS A 16 1.98 30.59 11.67
C LYS A 16 2.11 31.03 10.21
N GLN A 17 3.25 31.64 9.84
CA GLN A 17 3.50 32.07 8.47
C GLN A 17 3.67 30.89 7.50
N ALA A 18 4.32 29.81 7.95
CA ALA A 18 4.48 28.60 7.17
C ALA A 18 3.12 27.90 6.96
N GLU A 19 2.28 27.82 7.98
CA GLU A 19 0.93 27.28 7.89
C GLU A 19 0.08 28.05 6.88
N GLN A 20 0.09 29.39 6.94
CA GLN A 20 -0.65 30.22 5.99
C GLN A 20 -0.15 29.99 4.55
N PHE A 21 1.16 29.96 4.34
CA PHE A 21 1.75 29.69 3.02
C PHE A 21 1.28 28.35 2.44
N LEU A 22 1.31 27.29 3.25
CA LEU A 22 0.92 25.95 2.82
C LEU A 22 -0.61 25.84 2.60
N ARG A 23 -1.43 26.51 3.41
CA ARG A 23 -2.89 26.60 3.20
C ARG A 23 -3.25 27.34 1.92
N ASN A 24 -2.51 28.40 1.56
CA ASN A 24 -2.69 29.12 0.30
C ASN A 24 -2.42 28.22 -0.92
N ARG A 25 -1.62 27.15 -0.77
CA ARG A 25 -1.42 26.10 -1.78
C ARG A 25 -2.46 24.99 -1.73
N GLN A 26 -3.56 25.18 -1.01
CA GLN A 26 -4.66 24.23 -0.84
C GLN A 26 -4.24 22.92 -0.14
N TRP A 27 -3.24 22.96 0.74
CA TRP A 27 -2.88 21.79 1.54
C TRP A 27 -3.78 21.67 2.75
N GLN A 28 -4.13 20.43 3.11
CA GLN A 28 -4.93 20.13 4.30
C GLN A 28 -4.00 19.99 5.51
N ILE A 29 -3.88 21.06 6.29
CA ILE A 29 -2.96 21.12 7.43
C ILE A 29 -3.72 21.03 8.75
N ILE A 30 -3.27 20.13 9.61
CA ILE A 30 -3.71 20.02 10.98
C ILE A 30 -2.50 20.29 11.87
N THR A 31 -2.57 21.37 12.64
CA THR A 31 -1.46 21.82 13.49
C THR A 31 -1.88 21.72 14.95
N THR A 32 -1.05 21.13 15.79
CA THR A 32 -1.31 21.01 17.24
C THR A 32 -0.01 21.07 18.04
N THR A 33 -0.11 21.48 19.31
CA THR A 33 0.97 21.40 20.30
C THR A 33 0.77 20.26 21.28
N ASN A 34 -0.39 19.58 21.23
CA ASN A 34 -0.69 18.46 22.10
C ASN A 34 -0.34 17.15 21.38
N LEU A 35 0.51 16.33 22.01
CA LEU A 35 0.93 15.04 21.49
C LEU A 35 -0.27 14.10 21.24
N ARG A 36 -1.27 14.12 22.13
CA ARG A 36 -2.47 13.28 22.03
C ARG A 36 -3.29 13.62 20.79
N ASP A 37 -3.54 14.92 20.58
CA ASP A 37 -4.29 15.40 19.42
C ASP A 37 -3.55 15.10 18.11
N ALA A 38 -2.21 15.16 18.13
CA ALA A 38 -1.40 14.81 16.96
C ALA A 38 -1.57 13.33 16.61
N ILE A 39 -1.48 12.44 17.59
CA ILE A 39 -1.67 10.99 17.39
C ILE A 39 -3.10 10.71 16.90
N ALA A 40 -4.11 11.31 17.53
CA ALA A 40 -5.50 11.17 17.12
C ALA A 40 -5.72 11.67 15.68
N ALA A 41 -5.11 12.79 15.29
CA ALA A 41 -5.16 13.31 13.93
C ALA A 41 -4.50 12.37 12.92
N VAL A 42 -3.36 11.77 13.27
CA VAL A 42 -2.68 10.78 12.41
C VAL A 42 -3.57 9.54 12.20
N ILE A 43 -4.18 9.03 13.27
CA ILE A 43 -5.08 7.86 13.21
C ILE A 43 -6.32 8.15 12.37
N GLN A 44 -7.01 9.26 12.63
CA GLN A 44 -8.30 9.58 12.02
C GLN A 44 -8.19 10.05 10.58
N LYS A 45 -7.15 10.84 10.25
CA LYS A 45 -7.05 11.52 8.96
C LYS A 45 -6.09 10.84 7.99
N GLN A 46 -5.26 9.92 8.49
CA GLN A 46 -4.23 9.20 7.74
C GLN A 46 -3.47 10.15 6.79
N PRO A 47 -2.75 11.15 7.34
CA PRO A 47 -2.03 12.12 6.52
C PRO A 47 -0.96 11.43 5.66
N GLU A 48 -0.42 12.12 4.66
CA GLU A 48 0.74 11.61 3.90
C GLU A 48 2.06 11.96 4.60
N PHE A 49 2.09 13.12 5.26
CA PHE A 49 3.27 13.67 5.92
C PHE A 49 2.97 14.07 7.36
N VAL A 50 3.91 13.78 8.26
CA VAL A 50 3.85 14.18 9.67
C VAL A 50 5.14 14.94 10.01
N LEU A 51 5.01 16.20 10.43
CA LEU A 51 6.12 17.01 10.90
C LEU A 51 6.16 17.00 12.43
N ILE A 52 7.32 16.74 13.01
CA ILE A 52 7.50 16.66 14.47
C ILE A 52 8.63 17.60 14.90
N ALA A 53 8.33 18.53 15.81
CA ALA A 53 9.33 19.37 16.45
C ALA A 53 10.23 18.53 17.37
N ALA A 54 11.53 18.51 17.10
CA ALA A 54 12.53 17.81 17.90
C ALA A 54 12.70 18.44 19.29
N ASP A 55 12.51 19.76 19.39
CA ASP A 55 12.56 20.56 20.61
C ASP A 55 11.20 20.69 21.32
N HIS A 56 10.28 19.75 21.08
CA HIS A 56 9.01 19.68 21.76
C HIS A 56 9.19 19.47 23.28
N PRO A 57 8.42 20.17 24.15
CA PRO A 57 8.58 20.08 25.61
C PRO A 57 8.33 18.67 26.16
N ASN A 58 7.43 17.91 25.53
CA ASN A 58 7.18 16.51 25.88
C ASN A 58 8.26 15.59 25.30
N ARG A 59 9.05 14.94 26.16
CA ARG A 59 10.11 13.99 25.76
C ARG A 59 9.61 12.82 24.92
N LYS A 60 8.35 12.40 25.09
CA LYS A 60 7.73 11.31 24.31
C LYS A 60 7.63 11.64 22.81
N ALA A 61 7.62 12.92 22.44
CA ALA A 61 7.63 13.35 21.04
C ALA A 61 8.90 12.92 20.28
N ARG A 62 10.02 12.66 20.98
CA ARG A 62 11.28 12.20 20.36
C ARG A 62 11.22 10.76 19.88
N VAL A 63 10.44 9.92 20.55
CA VAL A 63 10.27 8.49 20.19
C VAL A 63 9.16 8.31 19.14
N LEU A 64 8.24 9.28 19.07
CA LEU A 64 7.07 9.24 18.20
C LEU A 64 7.38 8.97 16.71
N PRO A 65 8.41 9.55 16.07
CA PRO A 65 8.70 9.27 14.66
C PRO A 65 8.89 7.78 14.35
N LYS A 66 9.60 7.06 15.22
CA LYS A 66 9.87 5.62 15.03
C LYS A 66 8.57 4.83 15.14
N LEU A 67 7.73 5.15 16.12
CA LEU A 67 6.42 4.51 16.31
C LEU A 67 5.47 4.78 15.14
N ILE A 68 5.38 6.04 14.68
CA ILE A 68 4.51 6.42 13.57
C ILE A 68 4.98 5.76 12.26
N GLY A 69 6.27 5.79 11.96
CA GLY A 69 6.83 5.17 10.76
C GLY A 69 6.68 3.64 10.72
N GLN A 70 6.58 3.00 11.89
CA GLN A 70 6.30 1.55 11.99
C GLN A 70 4.81 1.22 11.89
N ALA A 71 3.94 2.02 12.52
CA ALA A 71 2.51 1.72 12.63
C ALA A 71 1.69 2.17 11.41
N PHE A 72 2.19 3.15 10.65
CA PHE A 72 1.46 3.74 9.54
C PHE A 72 2.39 4.00 8.35
N PRO A 73 1.90 3.92 7.10
CA PRO A 73 2.67 4.22 5.90
C PRO A 73 2.80 5.74 5.68
N VAL A 74 3.31 6.47 6.68
CA VAL A 74 3.48 7.93 6.67
C VAL A 74 4.94 8.32 6.63
N LYS A 75 5.23 9.45 5.98
CA LYS A 75 6.57 10.03 6.00
C LYS A 75 6.68 11.00 7.17
N VAL A 76 7.61 10.71 8.06
CA VAL A 76 7.89 11.55 9.21
C VAL A 76 9.07 12.47 8.90
N ILE A 77 8.87 13.77 9.12
CA ILE A 77 9.85 14.82 8.89
C ILE A 77 10.17 15.47 10.24
N GLY A 78 11.44 15.45 10.64
CA GLY A 78 11.90 16.18 11.82
C GLY A 78 12.08 17.66 11.52
N PHE A 79 11.76 18.53 12.46
CA PHE A 79 12.17 19.94 12.38
C PHE A 79 12.49 20.51 13.75
N VAL A 80 13.10 21.68 13.79
CA VAL A 80 13.44 22.39 15.03
C VAL A 80 12.86 23.80 14.96
N GLU A 81 12.22 24.27 16.03
CA GLU A 81 11.70 25.64 16.09
C GLU A 81 12.76 26.66 16.49
N ALA A 82 13.57 26.33 17.50
CA ALA A 82 14.62 27.21 18.01
C ALA A 82 15.97 26.89 17.38
N SER A 83 16.66 27.87 16.80
CA SER A 83 17.99 27.72 16.18
C SER A 83 19.13 27.54 17.19
N THR A 84 18.90 26.80 18.27
CA THR A 84 19.90 26.49 19.29
C THR A 84 20.65 25.21 18.94
N ASN A 85 21.95 25.16 19.28
CA ASN A 85 22.77 23.96 19.05
C ASN A 85 22.19 22.72 19.75
N ALA A 86 21.59 22.89 20.94
CA ALA A 86 20.95 21.80 21.66
C ALA A 86 19.77 21.20 20.90
N SER A 87 18.88 22.03 20.34
CA SER A 87 17.76 21.55 19.53
C SER A 87 18.22 20.83 18.26
N MET A 88 19.29 21.33 17.62
CA MET A 88 19.88 20.73 16.43
C MET A 88 20.49 19.36 16.71
N ALA A 89 21.17 19.20 17.85
CA ALA A 89 21.71 17.91 18.29
C ALA A 89 20.60 16.88 18.51
N ILE A 90 19.49 17.27 19.14
CA ILE A 90 18.32 16.38 19.34
C ILE A 90 17.72 15.95 18.00
N LEU A 91 17.61 16.86 17.03
CA LEU A 91 17.11 16.53 15.70
C LEU A 91 17.98 15.48 14.98
N GLN A 92 19.30 15.59 15.11
CA GLN A 92 20.24 14.61 14.56
C GLN A 92 20.14 13.26 15.29
N GLU A 93 20.00 13.27 16.61
CA GLU A 93 19.86 12.08 17.45
C GLU A 93 18.58 11.26 17.12
N MET A 94 17.51 11.93 16.65
CA MET A 94 16.29 11.24 16.23
C MET A 94 16.49 10.31 15.02
N GLY A 95 17.56 10.49 14.24
CA GLY A 95 17.94 9.57 13.15
C GLY A 95 16.90 9.49 12.03
N LEU A 96 16.23 10.60 11.71
CA LEU A 96 15.23 10.66 10.65
C LEU A 96 15.87 10.88 9.28
N GLU A 97 15.30 10.26 8.26
CA GLU A 97 15.74 10.37 6.87
C GLU A 97 15.58 11.80 6.32
N TYR A 98 14.53 12.50 6.74
CA TYR A 98 14.19 13.84 6.28
C TYR A 98 14.06 14.82 7.44
N ASN A 99 14.83 15.91 7.38
CA ASN A 99 14.87 16.95 8.41
C ASN A 99 14.78 18.35 7.79
N VAL A 100 14.09 19.27 8.47
CA VAL A 100 14.00 20.69 8.10
C VAL A 100 14.70 21.53 9.18
N PHE A 101 15.79 22.18 8.78
CA PHE A 101 16.57 23.03 9.67
C PHE A 101 16.04 24.47 9.71
N PRO A 102 16.23 25.21 10.82
CA PRO A 102 15.84 26.61 10.92
C PRO A 102 16.53 27.51 9.87
N PRO A 103 15.86 28.57 9.36
CA PRO A 103 14.48 28.96 9.68
C PRO A 103 13.45 28.07 8.98
N VAL A 104 12.52 27.51 9.76
CA VAL A 104 11.46 26.64 9.25
C VAL A 104 10.38 27.52 8.61
N SER A 105 10.40 27.56 7.27
CA SER A 105 9.47 28.34 6.45
C SER A 105 8.59 27.44 5.59
N GLY A 106 7.45 27.95 5.13
CA GLY A 106 6.54 27.24 4.21
C GLY A 106 7.26 26.69 2.96
N PRO A 107 8.07 27.50 2.25
CA PRO A 107 8.88 27.02 1.13
C PRO A 107 9.89 25.93 1.49
N ALA A 108 10.49 25.96 2.69
CA ALA A 108 11.43 24.93 3.13
C ALA A 108 10.72 23.58 3.38
N ILE A 109 9.55 23.62 4.01
CA ILE A 109 8.69 22.43 4.19
C ILE A 109 8.29 21.87 2.83
N GLU A 110 7.85 22.73 1.92
CA GLU A 110 7.44 22.32 0.58
C GLU A 110 8.57 21.65 -0.21
N ARG A 111 9.77 22.26 -0.25
CA ARG A 111 10.93 21.65 -0.92
C ARG A 111 11.27 20.27 -0.37
N THR A 112 11.13 20.09 0.95
CA THR A 112 11.41 18.82 1.61
C THR A 112 10.39 17.76 1.19
N ILE A 113 9.10 18.10 1.17
CA ILE A 113 8.04 17.18 0.71
C ILE A 113 8.19 16.83 -0.78
N LEU A 114 8.50 17.80 -1.64
CA LEU A 114 8.76 17.54 -3.05
C LEU A 114 10.00 16.67 -3.27
N LYS A 115 11.05 16.87 -2.46
CA LYS A 115 12.23 15.99 -2.46
C LYS A 115 11.84 14.56 -2.11
N ILE A 116 11.04 14.35 -1.05
CA ILE A 116 10.56 13.01 -0.66
C ILE A 116 9.84 12.33 -1.82
N LYS A 117 8.87 13.02 -2.44
CA LYS A 117 8.12 12.45 -3.59
C LYS A 117 9.04 12.10 -4.76
N LYS A 118 10.02 12.95 -5.06
CA LYS A 118 11.00 12.70 -6.13
C LYS A 118 11.90 11.51 -5.80
N ASP A 119 12.33 11.36 -4.55
CA ASP A 119 13.13 10.23 -4.10
C ASP A 119 12.33 8.91 -4.17
N GLU A 120 11.02 8.95 -3.85
CA GLU A 120 10.12 7.80 -3.99
C GLU A 120 9.90 7.39 -5.45
N GLU A 121 9.62 8.35 -6.33
CA GLU A 121 9.48 8.11 -7.77
C GLU A 121 10.76 7.52 -8.36
N LYS A 122 11.93 8.07 -7.97
CA LYS A 122 13.22 7.53 -8.39
C LYS A 122 13.42 6.11 -7.87
N LYS A 123 13.11 5.83 -6.60
CA LYS A 123 13.24 4.50 -6.01
C LYS A 123 12.35 3.47 -6.70
N GLU A 124 11.13 3.86 -7.08
CA GLU A 124 10.22 2.98 -7.82
C GLU A 124 10.70 2.75 -9.26
N LEU A 125 11.24 3.76 -9.93
CA LEU A 125 11.83 3.64 -11.26
C LEU A 125 13.10 2.76 -11.25
N ASP A 126 13.98 2.94 -10.27
CA ASP A 126 15.17 2.10 -10.09
C ASP A 126 14.77 0.65 -9.77
N ARG A 127 13.69 0.46 -8.99
CA ARG A 127 13.11 -0.87 -8.74
C ARG A 127 12.56 -1.50 -10.01
N GLN A 128 11.84 -0.76 -10.85
CA GLN A 128 11.33 -1.25 -12.13
C GLN A 128 12.47 -1.65 -13.07
N ARG A 129 13.51 -0.81 -13.19
CA ARG A 129 14.71 -1.13 -13.99
C ARG A 129 15.44 -2.37 -13.49
N ALA A 130 15.53 -2.55 -12.17
CA ALA A 130 16.16 -3.74 -11.60
C ALA A 130 15.37 -5.01 -11.92
N ILE A 131 14.03 -4.92 -11.94
CA ILE A 131 13.15 -6.03 -12.33
C ILE A 131 13.32 -6.36 -13.82
N GLU A 132 13.34 -5.35 -14.69
CA GLU A 132 13.54 -5.52 -16.14
C GLU A 132 14.91 -6.14 -16.48
N ASN A 133 15.96 -5.73 -15.76
CA ASN A 133 17.31 -6.25 -15.97
C ASN A 133 17.55 -7.65 -15.37
N GLY A 134 16.55 -8.25 -14.70
CA GLY A 134 16.68 -9.57 -14.07
C GLY A 134 17.64 -9.61 -12.87
N THR A 135 18.21 -8.46 -12.47
CA THR A 135 19.16 -8.33 -11.36
C THR A 135 18.47 -8.13 -10.02
N TYR A 136 17.15 -7.92 -10.00
CA TYR A 136 16.40 -7.74 -8.76
C TYR A 136 16.24 -9.06 -8.00
N MET A 137 17.27 -9.42 -7.25
CA MET A 137 17.07 -10.17 -6.03
C MET A 137 16.40 -9.21 -5.05
N PRO A 138 15.16 -9.47 -4.58
CA PRO A 138 14.52 -8.61 -3.61
C PRO A 138 15.43 -8.56 -2.39
N GLU A 139 16.11 -7.42 -2.20
CA GLU A 139 16.88 -7.18 -0.99
C GLU A 139 15.96 -7.50 0.18
N SER A 140 16.35 -8.50 0.96
CA SER A 140 15.81 -8.72 2.29
C SER A 140 16.07 -7.44 3.07
N ASN A 141 15.06 -6.57 3.10
CA ASN A 141 15.00 -5.25 3.74
C ASN A 141 15.95 -5.13 4.95
N SER A 142 17.18 -4.67 4.71
CA SER A 142 18.20 -4.49 5.76
C SER A 142 18.31 -3.04 6.23
N GLY A 143 17.51 -2.11 5.69
CA GLY A 143 17.58 -0.67 6.03
C GLY A 143 16.31 -0.08 6.65
N THR A 144 15.21 -0.83 6.67
CA THR A 144 13.99 -0.41 7.36
C THR A 144 13.46 -1.65 8.03
N THR A 145 13.54 -1.69 9.37
CA THR A 145 12.99 -2.76 10.20
C THR A 145 11.47 -2.77 10.05
N SER A 146 10.98 -3.37 8.97
CA SER A 146 9.62 -3.88 8.89
C SER A 146 9.57 -5.07 9.84
N VAL A 147 9.37 -4.78 11.14
CA VAL A 147 9.16 -5.78 12.17
C VAL A 147 7.90 -6.55 11.79
N THR A 148 8.11 -7.79 11.37
CA THR A 148 7.08 -8.71 10.91
C THR A 148 6.13 -9.06 12.07
N GLY A 149 4.85 -8.75 11.89
CA GLY A 149 3.71 -9.29 12.65
C GLY A 149 3.56 -8.86 14.12
N GLU A 150 4.56 -9.11 14.95
CA GLU A 150 4.47 -8.87 16.40
C GLU A 150 4.73 -7.41 16.77
N GLY A 151 5.73 -6.79 16.12
CA GLY A 151 6.06 -5.37 16.38
C GLY A 151 5.02 -4.39 15.86
N PHE A 152 4.29 -4.73 14.80
CA PHE A 152 3.25 -3.84 14.26
C PHE A 152 2.07 -3.68 15.22
N ASN A 153 1.60 -4.79 15.80
CA ASN A 153 0.55 -4.76 16.82
C ASN A 153 1.06 -4.06 18.09
N SER A 154 2.31 -4.32 18.47
CA SER A 154 2.94 -3.67 19.62
C SER A 154 3.05 -2.14 19.45
N ALA A 155 3.48 -1.64 18.28
CA ALA A 155 3.58 -0.21 18.01
C ALA A 155 2.21 0.49 18.03
N ARG A 156 1.18 -0.14 17.48
CA ARG A 156 -0.20 0.36 17.56
C ARG A 156 -0.73 0.38 18.99
N GLU A 157 -0.46 -0.66 19.77
CA GLU A 157 -0.86 -0.71 21.17
C GLU A 157 -0.11 0.35 22.00
N MET A 158 1.19 0.54 21.79
CA MET A 158 1.95 1.62 22.43
C MET A 158 1.41 3.00 22.05
N LEU A 159 1.06 3.22 20.78
CA LEU A 159 0.42 4.46 20.33
C LEU A 159 -0.96 4.66 20.98
N ALA A 160 -1.74 3.60 21.15
CA ALA A 160 -3.02 3.65 21.86
C ALA A 160 -2.83 3.99 23.34
N ARG A 161 -1.83 3.42 24.01
CA ARG A 161 -1.46 3.76 25.40
C ARG A 161 -1.04 5.23 25.53
N LEU A 162 -0.23 5.72 24.59
CA LEU A 162 0.14 7.15 24.51
C LEU A 162 -1.07 8.06 24.26
N ALA A 163 -2.02 7.62 23.44
CA ALA A 163 -3.24 8.37 23.15
C ALA A 163 -4.25 8.36 24.30
N ASN A 164 -4.21 7.37 25.19
CA ASN A 164 -5.13 7.26 26.33
C ASN A 164 -4.65 8.00 27.57
N GLY A 165 -3.42 8.56 27.55
CA GLY A 165 -2.93 9.42 28.62
C GLY A 165 -2.70 8.67 29.93
N ASP A 166 -2.31 7.40 29.87
CA ASP A 166 -1.87 6.65 31.05
C ASP A 166 -0.49 7.20 31.47
N GLU A 167 -0.53 8.31 32.20
CA GLU A 167 0.63 9.05 32.70
C GLU A 167 1.06 8.47 34.05
N SER A 168 1.60 7.25 34.06
CA SER A 168 2.43 6.79 35.17
C SER A 168 3.77 7.56 35.10
N PRO A 169 4.08 8.48 36.04
CA PRO A 169 5.21 9.39 35.90
C PRO A 169 6.60 8.73 35.97
N ASP A 170 6.68 7.48 36.41
CA ASP A 170 7.94 6.87 36.87
C ASP A 170 8.46 5.70 36.01
N GLU A 171 7.79 5.34 34.91
CA GLU A 171 8.16 4.16 34.12
C GLU A 171 8.64 4.48 32.69
N ALA A 172 9.34 5.61 32.51
CA ALA A 172 10.16 5.84 31.32
C ALA A 172 11.47 5.04 31.42
N GLY A 173 11.35 3.72 31.61
CA GLY A 173 12.45 2.77 31.51
C GLY A 173 13.01 2.80 30.10
N PHE A 174 14.27 3.21 30.01
CA PHE A 174 15.11 3.18 28.83
C PHE A 174 14.97 1.82 28.11
N ILE A 175 14.38 1.81 26.91
CA ILE A 175 14.55 0.68 25.98
C ILE A 175 15.97 0.80 25.42
N ALA A 176 16.96 0.46 26.24
CA ALA A 176 18.31 0.17 25.76
C ALA A 176 18.23 -1.16 25.00
N GLY A 177 18.58 -1.13 23.71
CA GLY A 177 18.67 -2.33 22.90
C GLY A 177 19.55 -3.38 23.57
N SER A 178 19.03 -4.60 23.69
CA SER A 178 19.79 -5.76 24.15
C SER A 178 20.96 -6.00 23.21
N ALA A 179 22.17 -5.67 23.64
CA ALA A 179 23.40 -6.23 23.07
C ALA A 179 23.47 -7.73 23.43
N PRO A 180 23.91 -8.62 22.53
CA PRO A 180 24.06 -10.03 22.86
C PRO A 180 25.25 -10.22 23.83
N SER A 181 24.93 -10.48 25.10
CA SER A 181 25.91 -10.90 26.10
C SER A 181 26.29 -12.35 25.84
N ALA A 182 27.50 -12.56 25.31
CA ALA A 182 28.18 -13.85 25.34
C ALA A 182 28.93 -13.96 26.69
N ALA A 183 28.28 -14.59 27.67
CA ALA A 183 28.92 -14.99 28.92
C ALA A 183 28.94 -16.52 29.00
N GLY A 184 30.13 -17.09 28.82
CA GLY A 184 30.44 -18.48 29.15
C GLY A 184 30.56 -18.71 30.67
N PRO A 185 30.62 -19.98 31.12
CA PRO A 185 30.44 -20.33 32.52
C PRO A 185 31.70 -20.05 33.36
N ALA A 186 31.44 -19.64 34.60
CA ALA A 186 32.45 -19.36 35.61
C ALA A 186 33.20 -20.64 36.03
N ILE A 187 34.54 -20.54 36.07
CA ILE A 187 35.42 -21.45 36.79
C ILE A 187 35.83 -20.74 38.08
N ALA A 188 35.54 -21.39 39.20
CA ALA A 188 35.96 -20.99 40.53
C ALA A 188 37.41 -21.42 40.79
N VAL A 189 38.29 -20.47 41.10
CA VAL A 189 39.58 -20.71 41.78
C VAL A 189 39.82 -19.54 42.73
N GLY A 190 40.15 -19.86 43.98
CA GLY A 190 40.33 -18.88 45.05
C GLY A 190 41.79 -18.49 45.35
N ALA A 191 41.88 -17.65 46.37
CA ALA A 191 42.95 -17.45 47.35
C ALA A 191 44.20 -16.61 47.00
N ASN A 192 44.45 -15.64 47.90
CA ASN A 192 45.68 -14.90 48.23
C ASN A 192 46.13 -13.87 47.17
N SER A 193 46.69 -12.69 47.48
CA SER A 193 47.50 -12.23 48.62
C SER A 193 47.58 -10.69 48.67
N ASP A 194 48.00 -10.16 49.83
CA ASP A 194 48.46 -8.79 50.12
C ASP A 194 49.33 -8.11 49.03
N GLY A 195 49.27 -6.77 48.98
CA GLY A 195 50.20 -5.99 48.16
C GLY A 195 49.92 -4.48 48.11
N GLN A 196 50.50 -3.76 49.06
CA GLN A 196 50.58 -2.32 49.26
C GLN A 196 51.34 -1.55 48.14
N VAL A 197 51.30 -0.21 48.21
CA VAL A 197 52.07 0.84 47.46
C VAL A 197 51.32 1.38 46.23
N GLY A 198 51.08 2.68 46.00
CA GLY A 198 51.62 3.93 46.55
C GLY A 198 52.23 4.79 45.43
N GLY A 199 51.74 6.02 45.21
CA GLY A 199 52.36 7.08 44.40
C GLY A 199 51.85 7.17 42.94
N SER A 200 51.30 8.29 42.44
CA SER A 200 51.77 9.69 42.36
C SER A 200 52.23 10.03 40.93
N GLY A 201 51.38 10.78 40.21
CA GLY A 201 51.73 12.00 39.46
C GLY A 201 52.70 11.94 38.28
N GLY A 202 52.32 12.58 37.16
CA GLY A 202 53.28 13.05 36.17
C GLY A 202 52.72 13.19 34.76
N ASP A 203 52.17 14.37 34.47
CA ASP A 203 51.82 14.87 33.13
C ASP A 203 53.09 15.41 32.38
N PRO A 204 52.99 15.85 31.11
CA PRO A 204 53.88 15.44 30.01
C PRO A 204 54.89 16.51 29.56
N ALA A 205 55.90 16.11 28.76
CA ALA A 205 56.56 17.02 27.81
C ALA A 205 57.39 16.28 26.73
N ALA A 206 57.08 16.63 25.48
CA ALA A 206 57.96 16.89 24.34
C ALA A 206 59.25 16.05 24.13
N ASN A 207 59.37 15.45 22.93
CA ASN A 207 60.51 15.82 22.08
C ASN A 207 60.27 15.53 20.59
N ALA A 208 60.70 16.51 19.79
CA ALA A 208 60.79 16.48 18.34
C ALA A 208 62.09 15.81 17.89
N ALA A 209 62.07 15.14 16.72
CA ALA A 209 63.12 15.20 15.70
C ALA A 209 62.78 14.27 14.53
N ASN A 210 62.65 14.87 13.35
CA ASN A 210 62.81 14.25 12.02
C ASN A 210 64.33 14.07 11.75
N PRO A 211 64.80 13.21 10.80
CA PRO A 211 64.62 13.52 9.37
C PRO A 211 64.52 12.33 8.38
N GLU A 212 64.02 12.68 7.19
CA GLU A 212 64.29 12.22 5.81
C GLU A 212 64.64 10.74 5.51
N LEU A 213 63.91 10.13 4.56
CA LEU A 213 64.41 9.75 3.22
C LEU A 213 63.34 9.01 2.37
N ASP A 214 63.37 9.33 1.07
CA ASP A 214 62.97 8.58 -0.14
C ASP A 214 61.48 8.18 -0.33
N ASP A 215 60.76 8.74 -1.31
CA ASP A 215 60.83 8.46 -2.77
C ASP A 215 60.55 6.99 -3.10
N ASP A 216 59.29 6.67 -3.42
CA ASP A 216 59.00 6.13 -4.75
C ASP A 216 57.49 6.13 -5.06
N SER A 217 57.28 6.24 -6.35
CA SER A 217 56.12 6.45 -7.18
C SER A 217 55.01 5.37 -7.15
N ASN A 218 53.88 5.76 -7.75
CA ASN A 218 53.09 4.97 -8.72
C ASN A 218 51.67 4.53 -8.28
N ASN A 219 50.63 5.31 -8.62
CA ASN A 219 49.60 4.85 -9.58
C ASN A 219 48.64 5.99 -10.01
N PRO A 220 48.16 6.01 -11.28
CA PRO A 220 47.43 7.10 -11.90
C PRO A 220 45.91 6.81 -11.98
N TYR A 221 45.07 7.81 -11.73
CA TYR A 221 43.77 8.03 -12.39
C TYR A 221 43.16 9.32 -11.84
N ALA A 222 43.63 10.47 -12.35
CA ALA A 222 42.95 11.74 -12.16
C ALA A 222 43.17 12.58 -13.42
N SER A 223 42.24 12.49 -14.35
CA SER A 223 42.21 13.31 -15.55
C SER A 223 41.09 14.33 -15.46
N SER A 224 41.49 15.61 -15.57
CA SER A 224 40.82 16.68 -16.33
C SER A 224 39.46 17.13 -15.74
N TRP A 225 39.19 18.41 -15.47
CA TRP A 225 39.33 19.57 -16.36
C TRP A 225 39.69 20.84 -15.57
N ASP A 226 40.84 21.39 -15.93
CA ASP A 226 41.29 22.78 -15.69
C ASP A 226 40.53 23.72 -16.65
N THR A 227 39.98 24.85 -16.18
CA THR A 227 40.61 26.18 -16.08
C THR A 227 40.58 27.01 -17.36
N MET A 228 39.74 28.06 -17.33
CA MET A 228 40.03 29.45 -17.77
C MET A 228 39.11 30.34 -16.90
N GLY A 229 39.55 31.26 -16.03
CA GLY A 229 40.50 32.36 -16.21
C GLY A 229 39.83 33.46 -17.05
N SER A 230 39.68 34.73 -16.68
CA SER A 230 40.12 35.54 -15.54
C SER A 230 39.34 36.87 -15.54
N ALA A 231 39.54 37.67 -14.50
CA ALA A 231 38.81 38.87 -14.07
C ALA A 231 38.88 40.12 -14.99
N VAL A 232 37.99 41.11 -14.73
CA VAL A 232 38.25 42.57 -14.53
C VAL A 232 36.93 43.31 -14.21
N THR A 233 36.96 44.17 -13.18
CA THR A 233 35.93 45.12 -12.69
C THR A 233 36.09 46.52 -13.37
N PRO A 234 35.43 47.61 -12.92
CA PRO A 234 33.99 47.95 -12.89
C PRO A 234 33.70 49.29 -13.65
N GLY A 235 32.43 49.65 -13.90
CA GLY A 235 32.10 50.99 -14.42
C GLY A 235 30.61 51.29 -14.56
N ALA A 236 30.18 52.38 -13.94
CA ALA A 236 28.84 52.97 -14.01
C ALA A 236 28.55 53.65 -15.35
N THR A 237 27.27 53.76 -15.75
CA THR A 237 26.54 55.03 -16.07
C THR A 237 25.14 54.76 -16.64
N ASN A 238 24.27 55.74 -16.42
CA ASN A 238 22.90 55.92 -16.89
C ASN A 238 22.68 55.70 -18.40
N SER A 239 21.46 55.34 -18.80
CA SER A 239 20.66 56.16 -19.73
C SER A 239 19.26 55.58 -19.97
N GLU A 240 18.34 56.51 -20.13
CA GLU A 240 16.93 56.41 -20.50
C GLU A 240 16.78 56.05 -21.98
N ASP A 241 15.75 55.28 -22.36
CA ASP A 241 14.85 55.51 -23.51
C ASP A 241 13.87 54.32 -23.57
N SER A 242 12.56 54.51 -23.36
CA SER A 242 11.58 54.94 -24.36
C SER A 242 11.54 54.06 -25.61
N THR A 243 10.48 53.26 -25.75
CA THR A 243 9.62 53.30 -26.94
C THR A 243 8.33 52.53 -26.70
N SER A 244 7.28 53.12 -27.24
CA SER A 244 5.89 52.70 -27.25
C SER A 244 5.61 51.73 -28.40
N GLU A 245 4.59 50.87 -28.26
CA GLU A 245 3.69 50.41 -29.35
C GLU A 245 2.58 49.52 -28.74
N LYS A 246 1.37 50.03 -28.52
CA LYS A 246 0.19 49.97 -29.38
C LYS A 246 -0.28 48.56 -29.79
N GLY A 247 -1.47 48.21 -29.29
CA GLY A 247 -2.52 47.64 -30.15
C GLY A 247 -3.20 46.35 -29.67
N SER A 248 -4.49 46.43 -29.33
CA SER A 248 -5.57 45.82 -30.12
C SER A 248 -6.78 45.45 -29.25
N SER A 249 -7.75 46.37 -29.21
CA SER A 249 -9.07 46.18 -28.60
C SER A 249 -10.00 45.50 -29.62
N ARG A 250 -10.33 44.22 -29.42
CA ARG A 250 -11.35 43.54 -30.23
C ARG A 250 -12.74 43.68 -29.62
N LYS A 251 -13.53 44.50 -30.32
CA LYS A 251 -14.98 44.73 -30.22
C LYS A 251 -15.74 43.40 -30.34
N ARG A 252 -16.45 42.98 -29.29
CA ARG A 252 -17.45 41.88 -29.36
C ARG A 252 -18.74 42.44 -29.96
N LYS A 253 -19.33 41.66 -30.86
CA LYS A 253 -20.54 41.96 -31.62
C LYS A 253 -21.65 41.08 -31.04
N ASP A 254 -22.62 41.69 -30.36
CA ASP A 254 -23.81 41.02 -29.86
C ASP A 254 -24.67 40.52 -31.03
N GLY A 255 -25.05 39.24 -30.96
CA GLY A 255 -26.03 38.60 -31.85
C GLY A 255 -27.28 38.22 -31.05
N PRO A 256 -28.45 38.12 -31.70
CA PRO A 256 -29.73 38.00 -31.03
C PRO A 256 -29.95 36.62 -30.42
N ILE A 257 -30.46 36.62 -29.19
CA ILE A 257 -30.88 35.43 -28.43
C ILE A 257 -32.15 34.87 -29.08
N MET A 258 -32.05 33.71 -29.72
CA MET A 258 -33.21 32.96 -30.19
C MET A 258 -33.72 32.04 -29.06
N GLU A 259 -34.94 32.33 -28.63
CA GLU A 259 -35.67 31.61 -27.59
C GLU A 259 -36.20 30.28 -28.17
N HIS A 260 -35.56 29.17 -27.84
CA HIS A 260 -36.04 27.83 -28.20
C HIS A 260 -37.04 27.33 -27.15
N GLY A 261 -38.30 27.16 -27.58
CA GLY A 261 -39.37 26.60 -26.76
C GLY A 261 -39.11 25.16 -26.26
N PRO A 262 -39.91 24.68 -25.29
CA PRO A 262 -39.66 23.43 -24.58
C PRO A 262 -39.81 22.23 -25.52
N ILE A 263 -38.69 21.62 -25.87
CA ILE A 263 -38.63 20.37 -26.63
C ILE A 263 -39.10 19.25 -25.71
N ALA A 264 -40.30 18.72 -25.94
CA ALA A 264 -40.83 17.54 -25.27
C ALA A 264 -39.88 16.34 -25.50
N ARG A 265 -39.07 16.02 -24.49
CA ARG A 265 -38.17 14.86 -24.51
C ARG A 265 -39.01 13.59 -24.40
N LYS A 266 -39.10 12.83 -25.50
CA LYS A 266 -39.65 11.47 -25.51
C LYS A 266 -38.88 10.61 -24.50
N ALA A 267 -39.58 10.00 -23.55
CA ALA A 267 -39.03 9.01 -22.62
C ALA A 267 -38.32 7.90 -23.42
N ARG A 268 -36.99 7.92 -23.41
CA ARG A 268 -36.18 6.95 -24.13
C ARG A 268 -36.15 5.68 -23.29
N LYS A 269 -36.79 4.61 -23.79
CA LYS A 269 -36.77 3.28 -23.18
C LYS A 269 -35.32 2.89 -22.89
N GLN A 270 -35.05 2.41 -21.68
CA GLN A 270 -33.74 1.90 -21.30
C GLN A 270 -33.26 0.89 -22.35
N PRO A 271 -31.96 0.89 -22.71
CA PRO A 271 -31.39 -0.11 -23.61
C PRO A 271 -31.57 -1.48 -22.97
N THR A 272 -32.62 -2.19 -23.35
CA THR A 272 -32.81 -3.58 -23.01
C THR A 272 -31.78 -4.34 -23.83
N TYR A 273 -30.68 -4.76 -23.20
CA TYR A 273 -29.70 -5.63 -23.83
C TYR A 273 -30.42 -6.92 -24.23
N LYS A 274 -30.74 -7.05 -25.51
CA LYS A 274 -31.28 -8.29 -26.05
C LYS A 274 -30.14 -9.29 -26.11
N GLN A 275 -30.09 -10.17 -25.13
CA GLN A 275 -29.27 -11.37 -25.20
C GLN A 275 -29.69 -12.15 -26.44
N ASP A 276 -28.72 -12.58 -27.23
CA ASP A 276 -28.99 -13.36 -28.42
C ASP A 276 -29.60 -14.71 -27.98
N PRO A 277 -30.90 -14.95 -28.21
CA PRO A 277 -31.59 -16.12 -27.66
C PRO A 277 -31.07 -17.43 -28.26
N ALA A 278 -30.31 -17.37 -29.36
CA ALA A 278 -29.71 -18.52 -30.02
C ALA A 278 -28.65 -19.23 -29.16
N ASN A 279 -28.05 -18.56 -28.16
CA ASN A 279 -26.94 -19.11 -27.38
C ASN A 279 -27.34 -19.69 -26.00
N TYR A 280 -28.61 -19.55 -25.60
CA TYR A 280 -29.09 -20.01 -24.28
C TYR A 280 -30.46 -20.67 -24.41
N PRO A 281 -30.54 -22.01 -24.45
CA PRO A 281 -31.82 -22.72 -24.58
C PRO A 281 -32.69 -22.54 -23.33
N ASP A 282 -33.58 -21.56 -23.39
CA ASP A 282 -34.97 -21.44 -22.88
C ASP A 282 -35.36 -22.02 -21.50
N ARG A 283 -34.39 -22.23 -20.61
CA ARG A 283 -34.61 -22.35 -19.17
C ARG A 283 -33.65 -21.41 -18.49
N GLU A 284 -34.07 -20.16 -18.29
CA GLU A 284 -33.37 -19.23 -17.42
C GLU A 284 -33.12 -19.94 -16.08
N SER A 285 -31.87 -20.33 -15.87
CA SER A 285 -31.45 -21.04 -14.66
C SER A 285 -31.81 -20.18 -13.45
N LEU A 286 -32.16 -20.82 -12.33
CA LEU A 286 -32.59 -20.12 -11.13
C LEU A 286 -31.57 -19.06 -10.67
N ILE A 287 -30.27 -19.37 -10.85
CA ILE A 287 -29.17 -18.44 -10.59
C ILE A 287 -29.21 -17.20 -11.49
N VAL A 288 -29.57 -17.35 -12.77
CA VAL A 288 -29.67 -16.23 -13.72
C VAL A 288 -30.76 -15.26 -13.26
N LYS A 289 -31.94 -15.79 -12.92
CA LYS A 289 -33.08 -14.99 -12.42
C LYS A 289 -32.75 -14.31 -11.11
N GLY A 290 -32.18 -15.06 -10.17
CA GLY A 290 -31.79 -14.54 -8.86
C GLY A 290 -30.73 -13.45 -8.97
N THR A 291 -29.71 -13.63 -9.82
CA THR A 291 -28.67 -12.61 -10.03
C THR A 291 -29.24 -11.37 -10.69
N GLN A 292 -30.12 -11.52 -11.68
CA GLN A 292 -30.76 -10.39 -12.32
C GLN A 292 -31.63 -9.59 -11.34
N GLU A 293 -32.50 -10.26 -10.59
CA GLU A 293 -33.35 -9.62 -9.59
C GLU A 293 -32.53 -8.94 -8.49
N ALA A 294 -31.51 -9.62 -7.96
CA ALA A 294 -30.64 -9.07 -6.92
C ALA A 294 -29.85 -7.84 -7.42
N LEU A 295 -29.41 -7.86 -8.68
CA LEU A 295 -28.70 -6.74 -9.30
C LEU A 295 -29.63 -5.56 -9.53
N GLU A 296 -30.79 -5.78 -10.15
CA GLU A 296 -31.78 -4.72 -10.45
C GLU A 296 -32.25 -4.01 -9.19
N GLN A 297 -32.50 -4.75 -8.10
CA GLN A 297 -32.99 -4.13 -6.87
C GLN A 297 -31.88 -3.47 -6.02
N SER A 298 -30.61 -3.82 -6.23
CA SER A 298 -29.47 -3.22 -5.50
C SER A 298 -28.93 -1.97 -6.18
N VAL A 299 -29.26 -1.77 -7.45
CA VAL A 299 -28.72 -0.68 -8.25
C VAL A 299 -29.41 0.65 -7.93
N LEU A 300 -28.61 1.68 -7.67
CA LEU A 300 -29.08 3.06 -7.53
C LEU A 300 -29.04 3.73 -8.90
N ILE A 301 -30.21 3.89 -9.51
CA ILE A 301 -30.35 4.62 -10.78
C ILE A 301 -30.32 6.11 -10.46
N THR A 302 -29.26 6.80 -10.86
CA THR A 302 -29.23 8.27 -10.82
C THR A 302 -29.91 8.78 -12.10
N GLU A 303 -31.14 9.29 -11.98
CA GLU A 303 -31.86 9.86 -13.11
C GLU A 303 -31.12 11.11 -13.63
N GLY A 304 -30.45 11.02 -14.78
CA GLY A 304 -30.04 12.22 -15.52
C GLY A 304 -28.71 12.18 -16.27
N ASP A 305 -27.82 11.21 -16.03
CA ASP A 305 -26.53 11.16 -16.75
C ASP A 305 -26.53 10.08 -17.84
N PRO A 306 -26.60 10.44 -19.13
CA PRO A 306 -26.53 9.49 -20.23
C PRO A 306 -25.13 8.92 -20.44
N ASN A 307 -24.10 9.47 -19.79
CA ASN A 307 -22.73 9.01 -19.90
C ASN A 307 -22.38 8.13 -18.70
N PHE A 308 -22.41 6.82 -18.90
CA PHE A 308 -21.84 5.87 -17.95
C PHE A 308 -20.53 5.31 -18.48
N GLU A 309 -19.61 4.96 -17.59
CA GLU A 309 -18.36 4.29 -17.92
C GLU A 309 -18.64 2.80 -18.17
N GLU A 310 -18.46 2.33 -19.41
CA GLU A 310 -18.66 0.93 -19.81
C GLU A 310 -17.58 0.00 -19.23
N VAL A 311 -17.95 -1.26 -18.98
CA VAL A 311 -17.01 -2.31 -18.59
C VAL A 311 -16.31 -2.84 -19.84
N THR A 312 -15.06 -2.41 -20.05
CA THR A 312 -14.21 -2.90 -21.15
C THR A 312 -13.16 -3.87 -20.59
N SER A 313 -12.06 -3.35 -20.05
CA SER A 313 -11.04 -4.14 -19.37
C SER A 313 -11.24 -4.18 -17.87
N ALA A 314 -11.06 -5.35 -17.25
CA ALA A 314 -11.08 -5.50 -15.80
C ALA A 314 -9.81 -6.18 -15.27
N THR A 315 -9.30 -5.64 -14.17
CA THR A 315 -8.23 -6.22 -13.33
C THR A 315 -8.74 -6.43 -11.91
N ASN A 316 -9.57 -5.50 -11.42
CA ASN A 316 -10.21 -5.54 -10.11
C ASN A 316 -11.64 -6.02 -10.28
N VAL A 317 -11.98 -7.13 -9.63
CA VAL A 317 -13.33 -7.67 -9.65
C VAL A 317 -13.76 -8.05 -8.24
N ALA A 318 -15.07 -8.05 -7.99
CA ALA A 318 -15.63 -8.71 -6.83
C ALA A 318 -16.09 -10.12 -7.21
N CYS A 319 -16.07 -11.04 -6.26
CA CYS A 319 -16.45 -12.43 -6.47
C CYS A 319 -17.30 -12.93 -5.30
N ILE A 320 -18.42 -13.56 -5.61
CA ILE A 320 -19.26 -14.29 -4.67
C ILE A 320 -19.11 -15.78 -5.01
N THR A 321 -18.71 -16.57 -4.02
CA THR A 321 -18.63 -18.03 -4.19
C THR A 321 -20.03 -18.60 -4.00
N ILE A 322 -20.47 -19.43 -4.93
CA ILE A 322 -21.79 -20.05 -4.87
C ILE A 322 -21.58 -21.56 -4.83
N SER A 323 -22.01 -22.19 -3.74
CA SER A 323 -22.09 -23.64 -3.58
C SER A 323 -23.55 -24.03 -3.34
N SER A 324 -24.15 -24.70 -4.32
CA SER A 324 -25.48 -25.32 -4.25
C SER A 324 -25.40 -26.72 -4.87
N PRO A 325 -26.31 -27.64 -4.50
CA PRO A 325 -26.43 -28.94 -5.16
C PRO A 325 -26.62 -28.87 -6.69
N ARG A 326 -27.15 -27.76 -7.23
CA ARG A 326 -27.46 -27.60 -8.66
C ARG A 326 -26.45 -26.75 -9.41
N PHE A 327 -25.81 -25.80 -8.74
CA PHE A 327 -24.82 -24.95 -9.35
C PHE A 327 -23.72 -24.65 -8.33
N SER A 328 -22.48 -24.80 -8.78
CA SER A 328 -21.27 -24.47 -8.04
C SER A 328 -20.39 -23.63 -8.96
N GLY A 329 -19.84 -22.54 -8.44
CA GLY A 329 -19.01 -21.63 -9.22
C GLY A 329 -18.76 -20.27 -8.57
N TYR A 330 -18.24 -19.36 -9.38
CA TYR A 330 -17.87 -18.01 -8.99
C TYR A 330 -18.73 -16.99 -9.74
N LEU A 331 -19.50 -16.20 -9.00
CA LEU A 331 -20.21 -15.05 -9.56
C LEU A 331 -19.30 -13.83 -9.45
N VAL A 332 -18.75 -13.41 -10.59
CA VAL A 332 -17.76 -12.34 -10.70
C VAL A 332 -18.43 -11.07 -11.16
N ALA A 333 -18.18 -9.96 -10.47
CA ALA A 333 -18.68 -8.64 -10.80
C ALA A 333 -17.52 -7.70 -11.14
N ALA A 334 -17.64 -6.98 -12.26
CA ALA A 334 -16.71 -5.94 -12.69
C ALA A 334 -17.46 -4.61 -12.83
N LEU A 335 -16.78 -3.50 -12.51
CA LEU A 335 -17.31 -2.14 -12.61
C LEU A 335 -16.57 -1.36 -13.69
N GLY A 336 -17.26 -0.41 -14.31
CA GLY A 336 -16.69 0.50 -15.30
C GLY A 336 -15.40 1.17 -14.81
N ALA A 337 -14.48 1.41 -15.76
CA ALA A 337 -13.16 1.98 -15.51
C ALA A 337 -12.27 1.23 -14.49
N ASP A 338 -12.42 -0.10 -14.39
CA ASP A 338 -11.59 -0.97 -13.52
C ASP A 338 -11.61 -0.55 -12.04
N ARG A 339 -12.73 0.06 -11.61
CA ARG A 339 -12.92 0.51 -10.23
C ARG A 339 -13.24 -0.68 -9.33
N LYS A 340 -12.83 -0.57 -8.07
CA LYS A 340 -13.23 -1.53 -7.03
C LYS A 340 -14.71 -1.38 -6.71
N ILE A 341 -15.41 -2.50 -6.64
CA ILE A 341 -16.79 -2.56 -6.19
C ILE A 341 -16.80 -2.37 -4.67
N ASP A 342 -17.77 -1.60 -4.18
CA ASP A 342 -17.94 -1.36 -2.76
C ASP A 342 -18.49 -2.60 -2.04
N ASP A 343 -17.94 -2.87 -0.85
CA ASP A 343 -18.27 -4.08 -0.08
C ASP A 343 -19.74 -4.06 0.40
N GLU A 344 -20.31 -2.88 0.68
CA GLU A 344 -21.72 -2.74 1.07
C GLU A 344 -22.66 -3.07 -0.10
N PHE A 345 -22.36 -2.55 -1.29
CA PHE A 345 -23.09 -2.90 -2.50
C PHE A 345 -23.00 -4.40 -2.81
N LEU A 346 -21.79 -4.99 -2.79
CA LEU A 346 -21.59 -6.41 -3.04
C LEU A 346 -22.38 -7.28 -2.05
N LYS A 347 -22.35 -6.90 -0.77
CA LYS A 347 -23.12 -7.58 0.28
C LYS A 347 -24.63 -7.46 0.05
N SER A 348 -25.13 -6.28 -0.38
CA SER A 348 -26.55 -6.11 -0.70
C SER A 348 -26.99 -7.04 -1.84
N VAL A 349 -26.19 -7.13 -2.91
CA VAL A 349 -26.45 -8.06 -4.02
C VAL A 349 -26.43 -9.50 -3.54
N GLN A 350 -25.43 -9.87 -2.73
CA GLN A 350 -25.28 -11.21 -2.17
C GLN A 350 -26.47 -11.60 -1.29
N ASP A 351 -26.86 -10.77 -0.33
CA ASP A 351 -27.95 -11.05 0.60
C ASP A 351 -29.28 -11.26 -0.15
N ARG A 352 -29.55 -10.44 -1.17
CA ARG A 352 -30.73 -10.59 -2.02
C ARG A 352 -30.68 -11.86 -2.87
N LEU A 353 -29.53 -12.15 -3.49
CA LEU A 353 -29.33 -13.36 -4.28
C LEU A 353 -29.53 -14.61 -3.41
N PHE A 354 -28.90 -14.67 -2.25
CA PHE A 354 -28.98 -15.84 -1.35
C PHE A 354 -30.38 -15.99 -0.76
N SER A 355 -31.05 -14.88 -0.43
CA SER A 355 -32.46 -14.90 -0.02
C SER A 355 -33.37 -15.48 -1.12
N PHE A 356 -33.21 -15.01 -2.36
CA PHE A 356 -33.97 -15.52 -3.51
C PHE A 356 -33.72 -17.02 -3.72
N LEU A 357 -32.46 -17.46 -3.69
CA LEU A 357 -32.11 -18.86 -3.92
C LEU A 357 -32.63 -19.77 -2.80
N ARG A 358 -32.56 -19.33 -1.54
CA ARG A 358 -33.15 -20.04 -0.38
C ARG A 358 -34.66 -20.16 -0.49
N ALA A 359 -35.35 -19.08 -0.90
CA ALA A 359 -36.80 -19.09 -1.12
C ALA A 359 -37.22 -20.09 -2.21
N ASN A 360 -36.31 -20.41 -3.14
CA ASN A 360 -36.51 -21.39 -4.20
C ASN A 360 -35.92 -22.78 -3.87
N GLY A 361 -35.62 -23.05 -2.60
CA GLY A 361 -35.23 -24.38 -2.10
C GLY A 361 -33.74 -24.73 -2.18
N GLU A 362 -32.88 -23.77 -2.52
CA GLU A 362 -31.43 -24.00 -2.55
C GLU A 362 -30.82 -23.87 -1.15
N LYS A 363 -29.87 -24.76 -0.83
CA LYS A 363 -29.06 -24.68 0.39
C LYS A 363 -27.72 -24.05 0.01
N ILE A 364 -27.45 -22.85 0.54
CA ILE A 364 -26.27 -22.06 0.22
C ILE A 364 -25.67 -21.55 1.52
N ASP A 365 -24.36 -21.69 1.62
CA ASP A 365 -23.56 -21.17 2.73
C ASP A 365 -23.38 -19.65 2.63
N ASP A 366 -23.54 -18.94 3.75
CA ASP A 366 -23.29 -17.50 3.83
C ASP A 366 -21.79 -17.21 3.83
N ASP A 367 -21.18 -17.27 2.65
CA ASP A 367 -19.78 -16.87 2.43
C ASP A 367 -19.69 -15.43 1.96
N ASN A 368 -18.98 -14.58 2.70
CA ASN A 368 -18.79 -13.18 2.30
C ASN A 368 -18.17 -13.07 0.90
N GLY A 369 -18.69 -12.13 0.10
CA GLY A 369 -18.05 -11.68 -1.13
C GLY A 369 -16.61 -11.22 -0.90
N MET A 370 -15.78 -11.38 -1.93
CA MET A 370 -14.34 -11.09 -1.86
C MET A 370 -13.88 -10.31 -3.08
N ASN A 371 -12.98 -9.35 -2.87
CA ASN A 371 -12.34 -8.62 -3.97
C ASN A 371 -11.13 -9.39 -4.48
N LEU A 372 -11.06 -9.64 -5.78
CA LEU A 372 -10.00 -10.36 -6.47
C LEU A 372 -9.18 -9.43 -7.37
N LYS A 373 -7.92 -9.81 -7.59
CA LYS A 373 -7.06 -9.18 -8.60
C LYS A 373 -6.77 -10.19 -9.70
N LEU A 374 -7.42 -10.00 -10.84
CA LEU A 374 -7.23 -10.83 -12.02
C LEU A 374 -6.12 -10.27 -12.93
N GLU A 375 -5.66 -11.10 -13.86
CA GLU A 375 -4.95 -10.58 -15.02
C GLU A 375 -5.85 -9.69 -15.86
N GLN A 376 -5.30 -8.63 -16.44
CA GLN A 376 -6.06 -7.75 -17.33
C GLN A 376 -6.65 -8.56 -18.50
N VAL A 377 -7.96 -8.41 -18.69
CA VAL A 377 -8.75 -9.07 -19.74
C VAL A 377 -9.90 -8.17 -20.18
N ASP A 378 -10.32 -8.28 -21.45
CA ASP A 378 -11.61 -7.74 -21.89
C ASP A 378 -12.72 -8.56 -21.21
N PHE A 379 -13.36 -7.97 -20.20
CA PHE A 379 -14.23 -8.71 -19.29
C PHE A 379 -15.47 -9.23 -20.01
N GLU A 380 -16.03 -8.44 -20.93
CA GLU A 380 -17.24 -8.82 -21.67
C GLU A 380 -16.95 -9.94 -22.65
N GLU A 381 -15.91 -9.82 -23.48
CA GLU A 381 -15.55 -10.87 -24.44
C GLU A 381 -15.19 -12.18 -23.72
N TRP A 382 -14.43 -12.08 -22.63
CA TRP A 382 -14.08 -13.24 -21.82
C TRP A 382 -15.29 -13.89 -21.15
N ALA A 383 -16.18 -13.09 -20.55
CA ALA A 383 -17.39 -13.59 -19.92
C ALA A 383 -18.33 -14.26 -20.93
N ILE A 384 -18.51 -13.68 -22.12
CA ILE A 384 -19.33 -14.28 -23.18
C ILE A 384 -18.75 -15.63 -23.61
N ALA A 385 -17.43 -15.75 -23.69
CA ALA A 385 -16.76 -16.96 -24.13
C ALA A 385 -16.74 -18.09 -23.07
N GLN A 386 -16.62 -17.75 -21.79
CA GLN A 386 -16.29 -18.71 -20.74
C GLN A 386 -17.31 -18.80 -19.59
N ALA A 387 -18.15 -17.77 -19.39
CA ALA A 387 -19.16 -17.76 -18.34
C ALA A 387 -20.44 -18.48 -18.80
N ASN A 388 -21.21 -18.99 -17.85
CA ASN A 388 -22.51 -19.57 -18.13
C ASN A 388 -23.58 -18.51 -18.40
N PHE A 389 -23.42 -17.30 -17.87
CA PHE A 389 -24.22 -16.15 -18.24
C PHE A 389 -23.50 -14.85 -17.89
N LEU A 390 -23.93 -13.76 -18.52
CA LEU A 390 -23.53 -12.38 -18.23
C LEU A 390 -24.79 -11.52 -18.04
N ARG A 391 -24.78 -10.63 -17.05
CA ARG A 391 -25.81 -9.62 -16.80
C ARG A 391 -25.14 -8.27 -16.60
N LYS A 392 -25.71 -7.23 -17.20
CA LYS A 392 -25.20 -5.86 -17.11
C LYS A 392 -26.29 -4.97 -16.51
N SER A 393 -25.88 -3.98 -15.72
CA SER A 393 -26.73 -2.92 -15.19
C SER A 393 -25.92 -1.64 -15.00
N VAL A 394 -26.54 -0.54 -14.60
CA VAL A 394 -25.87 0.75 -14.41
C VAL A 394 -26.03 1.21 -12.97
N HIS A 395 -24.95 1.22 -12.20
CA HIS A 395 -24.93 1.68 -10.81
C HIS A 395 -24.27 3.05 -10.69
N GLY A 396 -25.07 4.10 -10.45
CA GLY A 396 -24.59 5.47 -10.49
C GLY A 396 -24.12 5.87 -11.90
N THR A 397 -22.85 6.21 -12.05
CA THR A 397 -22.23 6.61 -13.33
C THR A 397 -21.44 5.48 -14.00
N ASN A 398 -21.50 4.25 -13.48
CA ASN A 398 -20.67 3.15 -13.97
C ASN A 398 -21.56 1.96 -14.37
N GLU A 399 -21.22 1.33 -15.49
CA GLU A 399 -21.77 0.03 -15.82
C GLU A 399 -21.20 -1.01 -14.85
N ILE A 400 -22.07 -1.92 -14.40
CA ILE A 400 -21.68 -3.11 -13.66
C ILE A 400 -22.04 -4.34 -14.47
N ALA A 401 -21.07 -5.24 -14.62
CA ALA A 401 -21.21 -6.49 -15.33
C ALA A 401 -20.99 -7.66 -14.36
N MET A 402 -21.96 -8.57 -14.26
CA MET A 402 -21.89 -9.77 -13.42
C MET A 402 -21.95 -11.03 -14.29
N ALA A 403 -20.96 -11.90 -14.16
CA ALA A 403 -20.83 -13.13 -14.92
C ALA A 403 -20.62 -14.33 -13.99
N PHE A 404 -21.27 -15.46 -14.30
CA PHE A 404 -21.13 -16.68 -13.50
C PHE A 404 -20.23 -17.71 -14.17
N PHE A 405 -19.12 -18.04 -13.53
CA PHE A 405 -18.15 -19.02 -13.99
C PHE A 405 -18.35 -20.33 -13.23
N PRO A 406 -18.92 -21.38 -13.86
CA PRO A 406 -19.18 -22.64 -13.19
C PRO A 406 -17.86 -23.31 -12.79
N SER A 407 -17.81 -23.93 -11.62
CA SER A 407 -16.68 -24.74 -11.13
C SER A 407 -17.22 -25.97 -10.41
N LYS A 408 -16.51 -27.10 -10.49
CA LYS A 408 -16.90 -28.32 -9.79
C LYS A 408 -16.48 -28.33 -8.32
N GLU A 409 -15.50 -27.52 -7.96
CA GLU A 409 -14.83 -27.55 -6.65
C GLU A 409 -14.64 -26.13 -6.10
N THR A 410 -15.73 -25.54 -5.62
CA THR A 410 -15.69 -24.24 -4.93
C THR A 410 -15.36 -24.36 -3.44
N GLU A 411 -15.68 -25.50 -2.83
CA GLU A 411 -15.45 -25.72 -1.40
C GLU A 411 -14.00 -26.06 -1.11
N THR A 412 -13.37 -25.24 -0.26
CA THR A 412 -12.05 -25.52 0.28
C THR A 412 -12.17 -26.50 1.43
N LYS A 413 -11.49 -27.65 1.33
CA LYS A 413 -11.45 -28.65 2.40
C LYS A 413 -10.39 -28.24 3.43
N LEU A 414 -10.77 -27.30 4.30
CA LEU A 414 -9.95 -26.90 5.44
C LEU A 414 -10.30 -27.78 6.64
N GLU A 415 -9.35 -28.61 7.06
CA GLU A 415 -9.50 -29.44 8.26
C GLU A 415 -8.85 -28.78 9.48
N GLN A 416 -9.29 -29.13 10.68
CA GLN A 416 -8.64 -28.67 11.90
C GLN A 416 -7.23 -29.30 12.04
N SER A 417 -6.23 -28.50 12.38
CA SER A 417 -4.87 -28.97 12.69
C SER A 417 -4.76 -29.49 14.13
N VAL A 418 -3.57 -29.98 14.51
CA VAL A 418 -3.24 -30.39 15.89
C VAL A 418 -3.38 -29.22 16.87
N ALA A 419 -3.11 -28.00 16.42
CA ALA A 419 -3.34 -26.79 17.20
C ALA A 419 -4.69 -26.18 16.81
N GLU A 420 -5.43 -25.69 17.80
CA GLU A 420 -6.79 -25.15 17.63
C GLU A 420 -6.84 -23.90 16.73
N ASN A 421 -5.78 -23.10 16.73
CA ASN A 421 -5.65 -21.89 15.92
C ASN A 421 -5.11 -22.14 14.50
N MET A 422 -4.90 -23.40 14.10
CA MET A 422 -4.34 -23.77 12.81
C MET A 422 -5.30 -24.66 12.02
N LEU A 423 -5.36 -24.46 10.71
CA LEU A 423 -6.10 -25.29 9.76
C LEU A 423 -5.11 -26.03 8.86
N LYS A 424 -5.51 -27.19 8.34
CA LYS A 424 -4.79 -27.97 7.32
C LYS A 424 -5.36 -27.65 5.95
N LEU A 425 -4.46 -27.50 4.99
CA LEU A 425 -4.73 -27.35 3.57
C LEU A 425 -3.99 -28.45 2.82
N GLY A 426 -4.67 -29.20 1.96
CA GLY A 426 -4.03 -30.21 1.13
C GLY A 426 -2.95 -29.59 0.25
N ILE A 427 -1.76 -30.21 0.17
CA ILE A 427 -0.67 -29.68 -0.65
C ILE A 427 -1.02 -29.60 -2.14
N ASP A 428 -1.95 -30.46 -2.58
CA ASP A 428 -2.42 -30.51 -3.97
C ASP A 428 -3.41 -29.38 -4.31
N GLU A 429 -3.97 -28.69 -3.31
CA GLU A 429 -4.81 -27.50 -3.52
C GLU A 429 -3.98 -26.22 -3.78
N LEU A 430 -2.65 -26.28 -3.61
CA LEU A 430 -1.75 -25.16 -3.87
C LEU A 430 -1.24 -25.22 -5.30
N HIS A 431 -1.29 -24.10 -6.03
CA HIS A 431 -0.80 -24.02 -7.41
C HIS A 431 0.68 -23.61 -7.45
N ASP A 432 1.39 -24.14 -8.45
CA ASP A 432 2.80 -23.86 -8.66
C ASP A 432 3.02 -22.44 -9.17
N ASP A 433 4.07 -21.78 -8.66
CA ASP A 433 4.56 -20.49 -9.15
C ASP A 433 3.57 -19.33 -9.03
N VAL A 434 2.47 -19.53 -8.28
CA VAL A 434 1.52 -18.50 -7.89
C VAL A 434 1.85 -17.98 -6.48
N PRO A 435 1.91 -16.65 -6.27
CA PRO A 435 2.08 -16.08 -4.93
C PRO A 435 0.90 -16.45 -4.03
N VAL A 436 1.18 -17.01 -2.85
CA VAL A 436 0.15 -17.28 -1.85
C VAL A 436 -0.18 -16.01 -1.07
N GLU A 437 -1.43 -15.85 -0.67
CA GLU A 437 -1.89 -14.65 0.03
C GLU A 437 -1.94 -14.79 1.55
N PHE A 438 -1.41 -15.88 2.08
CA PHE A 438 -1.39 -16.27 3.49
C PHE A 438 -0.07 -16.96 3.82
N ASP A 439 0.25 -17.08 5.11
CA ASP A 439 1.42 -17.82 5.57
C ASP A 439 1.18 -19.33 5.55
N LEU A 440 2.12 -20.07 4.96
CA LEU A 440 2.14 -21.53 4.90
C LEU A 440 3.18 -22.11 5.85
N TYR A 441 2.73 -22.99 6.74
CA TYR A 441 3.55 -23.66 7.75
C TYR A 441 3.63 -25.17 7.50
N ILE A 442 4.75 -25.77 7.88
CA ILE A 442 4.92 -27.23 7.98
C ILE A 442 4.87 -27.61 9.45
N TYR A 443 4.05 -28.60 9.80
CA TYR A 443 4.03 -29.16 11.15
C TYR A 443 5.10 -30.23 11.31
N LEU A 444 5.88 -30.16 12.38
CA LEU A 444 6.91 -31.13 12.73
C LEU A 444 6.43 -31.97 13.92
N PRO A 445 5.99 -33.24 13.71
CA PRO A 445 5.41 -34.05 14.78
C PRO A 445 6.38 -34.29 15.95
N SER A 446 7.68 -34.42 15.68
CA SER A 446 8.70 -34.76 16.69
C SER A 446 8.81 -33.73 17.81
N ASN A 447 8.63 -32.44 17.52
CA ASN A 447 8.70 -31.37 18.51
C ASN A 447 7.40 -30.58 18.65
N LYS A 448 6.35 -30.99 17.92
CA LYS A 448 5.02 -30.35 17.90
C LYS A 448 5.07 -28.86 17.50
N LYS A 449 6.06 -28.43 16.72
CA LYS A 449 6.20 -27.04 16.26
C LYS A 449 5.71 -26.86 14.82
N TYR A 450 5.29 -25.64 14.51
CA TYR A 450 4.99 -25.19 13.15
C TYR A 450 6.16 -24.35 12.64
N LEU A 451 6.72 -24.72 11.50
CA LEU A 451 7.78 -24.00 10.83
C LEU A 451 7.19 -23.22 9.65
N LEU A 452 7.32 -21.90 9.64
CA LEU A 452 6.95 -21.08 8.49
C LEU A 452 7.80 -21.48 7.29
N TYR A 453 7.14 -21.94 6.22
CA TYR A 453 7.80 -22.46 5.02
C TYR A 453 7.71 -21.48 3.86
N THR A 454 6.52 -20.94 3.61
CA THR A 454 6.30 -19.93 2.57
C THR A 454 5.53 -18.77 3.20
N PRO A 455 6.17 -17.60 3.38
CA PRO A 455 5.47 -16.43 3.91
C PRO A 455 4.51 -15.85 2.86
N GLN A 456 3.50 -15.13 3.35
CA GLN A 456 2.54 -14.40 2.52
C GLN A 456 3.25 -13.56 1.42
N GLY A 457 2.68 -13.58 0.21
CA GLY A 457 3.18 -12.86 -0.97
C GLY A 457 4.33 -13.57 -1.70
N ARG A 458 4.83 -14.70 -1.19
CA ARG A 458 5.83 -15.52 -1.90
C ARG A 458 5.16 -16.65 -2.68
N LYS A 459 5.88 -17.15 -3.68
CA LYS A 459 5.46 -18.27 -4.53
C LYS A 459 5.89 -19.58 -3.90
N LEU A 460 5.04 -20.60 -3.98
CA LEU A 460 5.44 -21.98 -3.77
C LEU A 460 5.83 -22.56 -5.13
N PHE A 461 7.13 -22.74 -5.36
CA PHE A 461 7.60 -23.27 -6.65
C PHE A 461 7.25 -24.74 -6.81
N GLY A 462 6.95 -25.20 -8.03
CA GLY A 462 6.61 -26.61 -8.26
C GLY A 462 7.68 -27.61 -7.82
N ALA A 463 8.96 -27.25 -7.98
CA ALA A 463 10.07 -28.05 -7.47
C ALA A 463 10.11 -28.12 -5.92
N GLN A 464 9.65 -27.08 -5.22
CA GLN A 464 9.51 -27.12 -3.76
C GLN A 464 8.33 -28.00 -3.35
N ARG A 465 7.17 -27.82 -3.99
CA ARG A 465 5.97 -28.64 -3.75
C ARG A 465 6.26 -30.12 -3.98
N GLY A 466 6.91 -30.48 -5.08
CA GLY A 466 7.34 -31.85 -5.38
C GLY A 466 8.29 -32.44 -4.33
N ARG A 467 9.26 -31.66 -3.84
CA ARG A 467 10.17 -32.11 -2.76
C ARG A 467 9.44 -32.34 -1.43
N LEU A 468 8.47 -31.49 -1.09
CA LEU A 468 7.63 -31.68 0.10
C LEU A 468 6.80 -32.96 -0.01
N ARG A 469 6.18 -33.17 -1.17
CA ARG A 469 5.40 -34.38 -1.47
C ARG A 469 6.26 -35.65 -1.36
N ASN A 470 7.46 -35.64 -1.93
CA ASN A 470 8.40 -36.76 -1.86
C ASN A 470 8.88 -37.04 -0.43
N LYS A 471 8.84 -36.05 0.46
CA LYS A 471 9.12 -36.21 1.90
C LYS A 471 7.89 -36.65 2.72
N GLY A 472 6.78 -36.97 2.06
CA GLY A 472 5.54 -37.43 2.70
C GLY A 472 4.69 -36.30 3.28
N VAL A 473 4.94 -35.04 2.93
CA VAL A 473 4.09 -33.92 3.35
C VAL A 473 2.82 -33.92 2.50
N THR A 474 1.69 -34.28 3.11
CA THR A 474 0.37 -34.31 2.46
C THR A 474 -0.44 -33.03 2.68
N HIS A 475 -0.19 -32.33 3.79
CA HIS A 475 -0.91 -31.12 4.16
C HIS A 475 0.08 -30.04 4.58
N MET A 476 -0.24 -28.79 4.22
CA MET A 476 0.35 -27.60 4.81
C MET A 476 -0.62 -27.03 5.85
N HIS A 477 -0.12 -26.16 6.71
CA HIS A 477 -0.89 -25.55 7.78
C HIS A 477 -0.95 -24.05 7.62
N LEU A 478 -2.08 -23.44 7.97
CA LEU A 478 -2.26 -21.99 8.00
C LEU A 478 -3.02 -21.58 9.27
N ARG A 479 -2.97 -20.30 9.61
CA ARG A 479 -3.73 -19.77 10.74
C ARG A 479 -5.22 -19.73 10.43
N LYS A 480 -6.07 -19.97 11.43
CA LYS A 480 -7.54 -20.03 11.26
C LYS A 480 -8.14 -18.73 10.72
N ASP A 481 -7.58 -17.58 11.09
CA ASP A 481 -7.96 -16.25 10.60
C ASP A 481 -7.72 -16.05 9.09
N SER A 482 -6.86 -16.87 8.48
CA SER A 482 -6.46 -16.78 7.08
C SER A 482 -7.35 -17.64 6.16
N ALA A 483 -8.37 -18.31 6.68
CA ALA A 483 -9.26 -19.18 5.91
C ALA A 483 -9.94 -18.48 4.72
N SER A 484 -10.36 -17.21 4.91
CA SER A 484 -10.96 -16.40 3.84
C SER A 484 -9.96 -16.10 2.72
N GLN A 485 -8.68 -15.94 3.03
CA GLN A 485 -7.61 -15.69 2.06
C GLN A 485 -7.36 -16.93 1.19
N VAL A 486 -7.57 -18.15 1.72
CA VAL A 486 -7.49 -19.39 0.92
C VAL A 486 -8.59 -19.46 -0.12
N LYS A 487 -9.84 -19.12 0.25
CA LYS A 487 -10.96 -19.05 -0.70
C LYS A 487 -10.67 -18.04 -1.81
N ARG A 488 -10.16 -16.87 -1.42
CA ARG A 488 -9.74 -15.81 -2.35
C ARG A 488 -8.66 -16.26 -3.33
N TYR A 489 -7.61 -16.90 -2.81
CA TYR A 489 -6.53 -17.46 -3.62
C TYR A 489 -7.05 -18.48 -4.64
N ARG A 490 -7.88 -19.45 -4.21
CA ARG A 490 -8.44 -20.46 -5.13
C ARG A 490 -9.30 -19.85 -6.23
N ALA A 491 -10.18 -18.92 -5.89
CA ALA A 491 -11.01 -18.20 -6.87
C ALA A 491 -10.14 -17.43 -7.88
N GLN A 492 -9.14 -16.69 -7.38
CA GLN A 492 -8.24 -15.91 -8.23
C GLN A 492 -7.42 -16.78 -9.17
N VAL A 493 -6.89 -17.91 -8.69
CA VAL A 493 -6.13 -18.84 -9.54
C VAL A 493 -7.03 -19.46 -10.61
N TYR A 494 -8.19 -19.96 -10.21
CA TYR A 494 -9.15 -20.55 -11.15
C TYR A 494 -9.52 -19.58 -12.29
N LEU A 495 -9.89 -18.35 -11.93
CA LEU A 495 -10.28 -17.34 -12.92
C LEU A 495 -9.10 -16.91 -13.81
N ASN A 496 -7.89 -16.78 -13.26
CA ASN A 496 -6.70 -16.47 -14.05
C ASN A 496 -6.30 -17.61 -15.00
N GLU A 497 -6.48 -18.87 -14.60
CA GLU A 497 -6.29 -20.02 -15.50
C GLU A 497 -7.29 -20.00 -16.66
N MET A 498 -8.54 -19.62 -16.40
CA MET A 498 -9.57 -19.41 -17.44
C MET A 498 -9.26 -18.23 -18.35
N ILE A 499 -8.71 -17.13 -17.82
CA ILE A 499 -8.24 -16.01 -18.64
C ILE A 499 -7.06 -16.44 -19.51
N GLY A 500 -6.12 -17.20 -18.95
CA GLY A 500 -4.98 -17.74 -19.67
C GLY A 500 -5.39 -18.68 -20.81
N SER A 501 -6.41 -19.53 -20.61
CA SER A 501 -6.95 -20.40 -21.67
C SER A 501 -7.65 -19.58 -22.76
N PHE A 502 -8.43 -18.56 -22.40
CA PHE A 502 -9.06 -17.64 -23.34
C PHE A 502 -8.03 -16.89 -24.20
N LYS A 503 -6.96 -16.35 -23.59
CA LYS A 503 -5.86 -15.69 -24.31
C LYS A 503 -5.14 -16.63 -25.27
N ARG A 504 -4.86 -17.88 -24.87
CA ARG A 504 -4.22 -18.90 -25.73
C ARG A 504 -5.11 -19.39 -26.87
N GLY A 505 -6.42 -19.45 -26.64
CA GLY A 505 -7.43 -19.88 -27.62
C GLY A 505 -7.63 -18.91 -28.79
N GLY A 506 -6.88 -17.81 -28.82
CA GLY A 506 -7.00 -16.81 -29.88
C GLY A 506 -8.25 -15.97 -29.70
N GLY A 507 -8.37 -15.30 -28.54
CA GLY A 507 -9.30 -14.17 -28.34
C GLY A 507 -9.21 -13.08 -29.42
N SER A 508 -8.32 -13.22 -30.41
CA SER A 508 -8.52 -12.69 -31.76
C SER A 508 -9.75 -13.30 -32.45
N GLY A 509 -10.94 -12.91 -32.00
CA GLY A 509 -11.94 -12.43 -32.95
C GLY A 509 -11.30 -11.26 -33.69
N GLY A 510 -10.44 -11.57 -34.66
CA GLY A 510 -9.80 -10.59 -35.50
C GLY A 510 -10.90 -9.68 -36.02
N LYS A 511 -10.75 -8.38 -35.74
CA LYS A 511 -11.23 -7.34 -36.66
C LYS A 511 -10.77 -7.77 -38.05
N LYS A 512 -11.64 -8.45 -38.80
CA LYS A 512 -11.54 -8.46 -40.25
C LYS A 512 -11.61 -6.99 -40.62
N ALA A 513 -10.45 -6.43 -40.97
CA ALA A 513 -10.39 -5.14 -41.64
C ALA A 513 -11.35 -5.23 -42.83
N ALA A 514 -12.43 -4.46 -42.76
CA ALA A 514 -13.31 -4.17 -43.87
C ALA A 514 -12.82 -2.87 -44.52
#